data_AF-A0A396S3M9-F1
#
_entry.id   AF-A0A396S3M9-F1
#
_cell.length_a   1.000
_cell.length_b   1.000
_cell.length_c   1.000
_cell.angle_alpha   90.00
_cell.angle_beta   90.00
_cell.angle_gamma   90.00
#
_symmetry.space_group_name_H-M   'P 1'
#
loop_
_entity.id
_entity.type
_entity.pdbx_description
1 polymer ?
#
loop_
_entity_poly.entity_id
_entity_poly.type
_entity_poly.pdbx_seq_one_letter_code
_entity_poly.pdbx_strand_id
1 'polypeptide(L)'
;MHHHSDGNSTIIGSFAEMIIYVVPLIAIGLYLWAVYMTNKKYKKWPVSRVFFWIGGVCSAALAMVGPIAEMAHSNFQAHMLAHLLLGMLAPLLLVLSAPVTLLLRTVPVKAGRTISKLLRSSYGRWVTNPLNTAILNIGGLWLLYTTDLFQMMHESLLLYLFIHLHVFIAGYLFTLSILYIDPVAHQKSFQFRAFILIMAMAGHGILSKWIYANPPAGVKESEAQAGGMLMYYGGDMVDLMLVIILCYQYFKGNRRLSKKAAQVAN
;
A
#
# COMPACT_ATOMS: atom_id res chain seq x y z
N MET A 1 -34.77 32.02 -5.04
CA MET A 1 -34.59 30.55 -4.96
C MET A 1 -33.19 30.26 -4.45
N HIS A 2 -33.12 29.77 -3.21
CA HIS A 2 -32.03 29.17 -2.44
C HIS A 2 -30.56 29.28 -2.92
N HIS A 3 -29.81 30.20 -2.28
CA HIS A 3 -28.39 30.05 -1.97
C HIS A 3 -28.26 29.17 -0.71
N HIS A 4 -28.03 27.86 -0.85
CA HIS A 4 -27.77 26.96 0.29
C HIS A 4 -26.85 25.78 -0.05
N SER A 5 -25.99 25.87 -1.08
CA SER A 5 -25.05 24.80 -1.46
C SER A 5 -23.61 24.98 -1.02
N ASP A 6 -23.20 26.18 -0.56
CA ASP A 6 -21.78 26.49 -0.38
C ASP A 6 -21.26 26.22 1.05
N GLY A 7 -22.17 26.09 2.01
CA GLY A 7 -21.85 25.74 3.40
C GLY A 7 -21.51 24.26 3.59
N ASN A 8 -22.16 23.36 2.83
CA ASN A 8 -21.90 21.93 2.96
C ASN A 8 -20.55 21.52 2.35
N SER A 9 -20.15 22.10 1.21
CA SER A 9 -18.89 21.78 0.54
C SER A 9 -17.67 22.25 1.33
N THR A 10 -17.74 23.43 1.97
CA THR A 10 -16.69 23.98 2.82
C THR A 10 -16.54 23.20 4.14
N ILE A 11 -17.67 22.82 4.76
CA ILE A 11 -17.68 21.99 5.96
C ILE A 11 -17.15 20.57 5.65
N ILE A 12 -17.61 19.93 4.57
CA ILE A 12 -17.12 18.60 4.14
C ILE A 12 -15.63 18.65 3.79
N GLY A 13 -15.17 19.71 3.12
CA GLY A 13 -13.74 19.93 2.84
C GLY A 13 -12.91 20.03 4.11
N SER A 14 -13.33 20.85 5.08
CA SER A 14 -12.64 21.00 6.36
C SER A 14 -12.64 19.72 7.20
N PHE A 15 -13.74 18.95 7.21
CA PHE A 15 -13.79 17.65 7.87
C PHE A 15 -12.90 16.62 7.17
N ALA A 16 -12.88 16.59 5.83
CA ALA A 16 -12.02 15.69 5.07
C ALA A 16 -10.54 15.98 5.34
N GLU A 17 -10.12 17.25 5.30
CA GLU A 17 -8.77 17.67 5.65
C GLU A 17 -8.41 17.24 7.07
N MET A 18 -9.29 17.53 8.05
CA MET A 18 -9.06 17.13 9.44
C MET A 18 -8.89 15.61 9.58
N ILE A 19 -9.72 14.81 8.92
CA ILE A 19 -9.60 13.34 8.92
C ILE A 19 -8.25 12.91 8.33
N ILE A 20 -7.81 13.51 7.22
CA ILE A 20 -6.57 13.12 6.55
C ILE A 20 -5.33 13.48 7.38
N TYR A 21 -5.35 14.55 8.20
CA TYR A 21 -4.25 14.84 9.14
C TYR A 21 -4.33 13.99 10.43
N VAL A 22 -5.53 13.80 10.97
CA VAL A 22 -5.76 13.14 12.25
C VAL A 22 -5.53 11.63 12.16
N VAL A 23 -5.92 10.98 11.06
CA VAL A 23 -5.76 9.53 10.88
C VAL A 23 -4.29 9.08 10.93
N PRO A 24 -3.34 9.72 10.19
CA PRO A 24 -1.91 9.48 10.32
C PRO A 24 -1.37 9.66 11.74
N LEU A 25 -1.75 10.75 12.41
CA LEU A 25 -1.32 11.05 13.77
C LEU A 25 -1.79 9.99 14.77
N ILE A 26 -3.06 9.59 14.68
CA ILE A 26 -3.63 8.50 15.48
C ILE A 26 -2.93 7.18 15.15
N ALA A 27 -2.68 6.88 13.88
CA ALA A 27 -1.99 5.67 13.46
C ALA A 27 -0.57 5.58 14.04
N ILE A 28 0.19 6.68 14.01
CA ILE A 28 1.52 6.79 14.65
C ILE A 28 1.41 6.60 16.16
N GLY A 29 0.49 7.32 16.81
CA GLY A 29 0.28 7.25 18.26
C GLY A 29 -0.08 5.85 18.75
N LEU A 30 -1.02 5.19 18.07
CA LEU A 30 -1.44 3.82 18.38
C LEU A 30 -0.30 2.82 18.19
N TYR A 31 0.50 2.96 17.13
CA TYR A 31 1.65 2.07 16.90
C TYR A 31 2.73 2.25 17.96
N LEU A 32 3.09 3.49 18.30
CA LEU A 32 4.07 3.77 19.36
C LEU A 32 3.57 3.28 20.73
N TRP A 33 2.30 3.48 21.03
CA TRP A 33 1.68 2.94 22.25
C TRP A 33 1.71 1.42 22.28
N ALA A 34 1.41 0.76 21.17
CA ALA A 34 1.47 -0.69 21.03
C ALA A 34 2.91 -1.23 21.19
N VAL A 35 3.91 -0.52 20.65
CA VAL A 35 5.34 -0.83 20.84
C VAL A 35 5.73 -0.69 22.32
N TYR A 36 5.30 0.39 22.99
CA TYR A 36 5.59 0.61 24.41
C TYR A 36 4.99 -0.49 25.29
N MET A 37 3.71 -0.83 25.07
CA MET A 37 3.03 -1.93 25.77
C MET A 37 3.74 -3.27 25.55
N THR A 38 4.14 -3.55 24.30
CA THR A 38 4.82 -4.80 23.95
C THR A 38 6.21 -4.89 24.56
N ASN A 39 6.99 -3.80 24.54
CA ASN A 39 8.34 -3.74 25.12
C ASN A 39 8.33 -3.95 26.64
N LYS A 40 7.23 -3.62 27.32
CA LYS A 40 7.08 -3.85 28.75
C LYS A 40 6.81 -5.31 29.11
N LYS A 41 6.15 -6.08 28.23
CA LYS A 41 5.73 -7.48 28.50
C LYS A 41 6.53 -8.54 27.73
N TYR A 42 7.14 -8.20 26.61
CA TYR A 42 7.76 -9.13 25.67
C TYR A 42 9.14 -8.64 25.21
N LYS A 43 9.79 -9.40 24.32
CA LYS A 43 11.06 -9.00 23.70
C LYS A 43 10.92 -7.63 23.01
N LYS A 44 11.97 -6.81 23.16
CA LYS A 44 12.09 -5.49 22.53
C LYS A 44 11.76 -5.56 21.04
N TRP A 45 10.85 -4.69 20.60
CA TRP A 45 10.48 -4.53 19.19
C TRP A 45 11.63 -3.84 18.43
N PRO A 46 11.98 -4.30 17.22
CA PRO A 46 13.07 -3.70 16.46
C PRO A 46 12.73 -2.27 16.03
N VAL A 47 13.63 -1.32 16.33
CA VAL A 47 13.45 0.10 16.04
C VAL A 47 13.29 0.36 14.53
N SER A 48 13.91 -0.46 13.68
CA SER A 48 13.74 -0.39 12.22
C SER A 48 12.27 -0.49 11.78
N ARG A 49 11.44 -1.28 12.47
CA ARG A 49 10.00 -1.38 12.16
C ARG A 49 9.22 -0.13 12.51
N VAL A 50 9.67 0.62 13.52
CA VAL A 50 9.07 1.91 13.89
C VAL A 50 9.38 2.95 12.80
N PHE A 51 10.62 2.98 12.30
CA PHE A 51 10.98 3.85 11.19
C PHE A 51 10.19 3.53 9.92
N PHE A 52 9.99 2.24 9.60
CA PHE A 52 9.14 1.85 8.47
C PHE A 52 7.68 2.26 8.66
N TRP A 53 7.13 2.16 9.88
CA TRP A 53 5.77 2.64 10.14
C TRP A 53 5.64 4.15 9.93
N ILE A 54 6.54 4.93 10.55
CA ILE A 54 6.53 6.39 10.43
C ILE A 54 6.73 6.78 8.96
N GLY A 55 7.70 6.20 8.27
CA GLY A 55 7.96 6.47 6.85
C GLY A 55 6.75 6.13 5.97
N GLY A 56 6.06 5.02 6.21
CA GLY A 56 4.87 4.62 5.47
C GLY A 56 3.69 5.57 5.71
N VAL A 57 3.44 5.93 6.97
CA VAL A 57 2.38 6.88 7.33
C VAL A 57 2.69 8.28 6.78
N CYS A 58 3.93 8.75 6.88
CA CYS A 58 4.36 10.02 6.30
C CYS A 58 4.24 10.01 4.78
N SER A 59 4.57 8.91 4.11
CA SER A 59 4.42 8.79 2.64
C SER A 59 2.95 8.86 2.22
N ALA A 60 2.06 8.18 2.96
CA ALA A 60 0.62 8.26 2.72
C ALA A 60 0.06 9.67 3.00
N ALA A 61 0.52 10.30 4.08
CA ALA A 61 0.12 11.66 4.44
C ALA A 61 0.58 12.67 3.37
N LEU A 62 1.84 12.61 2.92
CA LEU A 62 2.38 13.49 1.87
C LEU A 62 1.66 13.34 0.53
N ALA A 63 1.14 12.16 0.24
CA ALA A 63 0.38 11.90 -0.99
C ALA A 63 -1.03 12.50 -0.94
N MET A 64 -1.67 12.52 0.22
CA MET A 64 -3.05 13.02 0.37
C MET A 64 -3.11 14.49 0.81
N VAL A 65 -2.05 14.97 1.46
CA VAL A 65 -2.03 16.25 2.17
C VAL A 65 -0.65 16.88 2.04
N GLY A 66 -0.63 18.11 1.53
CA GLY A 66 0.57 18.92 1.36
C GLY A 66 0.75 19.47 -0.06
N PRO A 67 1.91 20.06 -0.35
CA PRO A 67 2.16 20.75 -1.62
C PRO A 67 2.04 19.81 -2.83
N ILE A 68 2.31 18.52 -2.65
CA ILE A 68 2.18 17.51 -3.71
C ILE A 68 0.71 17.26 -4.06
N ALA A 69 -0.20 17.26 -3.07
CA ALA A 69 -1.63 17.07 -3.31
C ALA A 69 -2.25 18.31 -4.00
N GLU A 70 -1.86 19.51 -3.59
CA GLU A 70 -2.26 20.75 -4.27
C GLU A 70 -1.74 20.81 -5.71
N MET A 71 -0.48 20.40 -5.93
CA MET A 71 0.09 20.28 -7.27
C MET A 71 -0.55 19.14 -8.07
N ALA A 72 -1.04 18.07 -7.44
CA ALA A 72 -1.67 16.94 -8.13
C ALA A 72 -2.98 17.33 -8.83
N HIS A 73 -3.68 18.36 -8.34
CA HIS A 73 -4.89 18.88 -9.01
C HIS A 73 -4.58 19.67 -10.29
N SER A 74 -3.36 20.20 -10.41
CA SER A 74 -2.96 21.06 -11.53
C SER A 74 -1.93 20.42 -12.47
N ASN A 75 -1.23 19.38 -12.01
CA ASN A 75 -0.15 18.72 -12.74
C ASN A 75 -0.25 17.19 -12.61
N PHE A 76 -0.40 16.54 -13.76
CA PHE A 76 -0.49 15.07 -13.85
C PHE A 76 0.75 14.37 -13.29
N GLN A 77 1.94 14.96 -13.43
CA GLN A 77 3.18 14.40 -12.89
C GLN A 77 3.16 14.33 -11.35
N ALA A 78 2.63 15.36 -10.69
CA ALA A 78 2.49 15.37 -9.24
C ALA A 78 1.41 14.37 -8.78
N HIS A 79 0.34 14.20 -9.57
CA HIS A 79 -0.64 13.15 -9.34
C HIS A 79 -0.04 11.74 -9.42
N MET A 80 0.81 11.47 -10.42
CA MET A 80 1.53 10.18 -10.51
C MET A 80 2.44 9.95 -9.30
N LEU A 81 3.12 11.00 -8.83
CA LEU A 81 3.97 10.90 -7.64
C LEU A 81 3.15 10.59 -6.37
N ALA A 82 2.02 11.27 -6.18
CA ALA A 82 1.12 10.99 -5.06
C ALA A 82 0.59 9.56 -5.12
N HIS A 83 0.15 9.12 -6.30
CA HIS A 83 -0.31 7.75 -6.52
C HIS A 83 0.78 6.73 -6.22
N LEU A 84 2.02 6.99 -6.61
CA LEU A 84 3.16 6.11 -6.37
C LEU A 84 3.50 6.00 -4.88
N LEU A 85 3.51 7.14 -4.19
CA LEU A 85 3.73 7.21 -2.75
C LEU A 85 2.63 6.46 -1.98
N LEU A 86 1.38 6.65 -2.36
CA LEU A 86 0.22 6.06 -1.67
C LEU A 86 -0.03 4.60 -2.04
N GLY A 87 0.14 4.24 -3.31
CA GLY A 87 -0.20 2.92 -3.85
C GLY A 87 0.91 1.89 -3.76
N MET A 88 2.18 2.32 -3.67
CA MET A 88 3.32 1.39 -3.64
C MET A 88 4.22 1.62 -2.43
N LEU A 89 4.76 2.83 -2.25
CA LEU A 89 5.77 3.06 -1.22
C LEU A 89 5.19 2.97 0.20
N ALA A 90 4.08 3.63 0.49
CA ALA A 90 3.43 3.58 1.79
C ALA A 90 3.02 2.14 2.16
N PRO A 91 2.30 1.39 1.30
CA PRO A 91 2.03 -0.03 1.49
C PRO A 91 3.26 -0.89 1.83
N LEU A 92 4.35 -0.74 1.07
CA LEU A 92 5.61 -1.46 1.29
C LEU A 92 6.12 -1.24 2.71
N LEU A 93 6.26 0.02 3.10
CA LEU A 93 6.78 0.44 4.40
C LEU A 93 5.86 0.00 5.55
N LEU A 94 4.54 0.14 5.37
CA LEU A 94 3.56 -0.30 6.36
C LEU A 94 3.62 -1.82 6.58
N VAL A 95 3.68 -2.63 5.53
CA VAL A 95 3.81 -4.10 5.69
C VAL A 95 5.15 -4.49 6.33
N LEU A 96 6.24 -3.79 6.02
CA LEU A 96 7.55 -4.00 6.66
C LEU A 96 7.54 -3.75 8.17
N SER A 97 6.68 -2.84 8.63
CA SER A 97 6.50 -2.55 10.05
C SER A 97 5.76 -3.67 10.83
N ALA A 98 5.13 -4.62 10.13
CA ALA A 98 4.35 -5.74 10.68
C ALA A 98 3.29 -5.32 11.71
N PRO A 99 2.35 -4.44 11.33
CA PRO A 99 1.37 -3.85 12.24
C PRO A 99 0.42 -4.91 12.79
N VAL A 100 0.03 -5.91 11.99
CA VAL A 100 -0.87 -6.98 12.44
C VAL A 100 -0.20 -7.84 13.49
N THR A 101 1.09 -8.12 13.33
CA THR A 101 1.89 -8.85 14.33
C THR A 101 1.99 -8.09 15.63
N LEU A 102 2.17 -6.77 15.58
CA LEU A 102 2.21 -5.92 16.78
C LEU A 102 0.85 -5.91 17.48
N LEU A 103 -0.24 -5.74 16.72
CA LEU A 103 -1.60 -5.76 17.22
C LEU A 103 -1.94 -7.09 17.92
N LEU A 104 -1.55 -8.22 17.32
CA LEU A 104 -1.78 -9.53 17.94
C LEU A 104 -0.97 -9.76 19.23
N ARG A 105 0.12 -8.99 19.45
CA ARG A 105 0.89 -9.03 20.71
C ARG A 105 0.30 -8.16 21.80
N THR A 106 -0.42 -7.10 21.45
CA THR A 106 -1.00 -6.16 22.42
C THR A 106 -2.43 -6.54 22.83
N VAL A 107 -3.18 -7.16 21.93
CA VAL A 107 -4.58 -7.53 22.14
C VAL A 107 -4.71 -8.80 23.01
N PRO A 108 -5.73 -8.88 23.90
CA PRO A 108 -5.97 -10.07 24.71
C PRO A 108 -6.21 -11.33 23.85
N VAL A 109 -5.79 -12.49 24.36
CA VAL A 109 -5.78 -13.78 23.64
C VAL A 109 -7.12 -14.11 22.96
N LYS A 110 -8.25 -13.78 23.60
CA LYS A 110 -9.60 -14.00 23.02
C LYS A 110 -9.81 -13.20 21.74
N ALA A 111 -9.51 -11.90 21.75
CA ALA A 111 -9.63 -11.04 20.57
C ALA A 111 -8.56 -11.37 19.52
N GLY A 112 -7.33 -11.72 19.93
CA GLY A 112 -6.30 -12.20 19.01
C GLY A 112 -6.71 -13.50 18.27
N ARG A 113 -7.43 -14.41 18.94
CA ARG A 113 -8.02 -15.60 18.31
C ARG A 113 -9.13 -15.24 17.32
N THR A 114 -10.00 -14.29 17.64
CA THR A 114 -11.06 -13.83 16.71
C THR A 114 -10.45 -13.21 15.45
N ILE A 115 -9.47 -12.32 15.60
CA ILE A 115 -8.77 -11.70 14.47
C ILE A 115 -8.06 -12.77 13.63
N SER A 116 -7.37 -13.70 14.27
CA SER A 116 -6.72 -14.82 13.57
C SER A 116 -7.73 -15.71 12.85
N LYS A 117 -8.93 -15.93 13.41
CA LYS A 117 -10.00 -16.69 12.78
C LYS A 117 -10.58 -15.93 11.58
N LEU A 118 -10.75 -14.62 11.68
CA LEU A 118 -11.20 -13.77 10.59
C LEU A 118 -10.17 -13.75 9.44
N LEU A 119 -8.88 -13.61 9.75
CA LEU A 119 -7.80 -13.70 8.76
C LEU A 119 -7.72 -15.08 8.09
N ARG A 120 -8.14 -16.14 8.78
CA ARG A 120 -8.23 -17.51 8.26
C ARG A 120 -9.54 -17.84 7.54
N SER A 121 -10.51 -16.92 7.55
CA SER A 121 -11.78 -17.11 6.84
C SER A 121 -11.59 -17.13 5.32
N SER A 122 -12.63 -17.55 4.58
CA SER A 122 -12.63 -17.52 3.11
C SER A 122 -12.35 -16.12 2.56
N TYR A 123 -12.84 -15.07 3.22
CA TYR A 123 -12.55 -13.69 2.85
C TYR A 123 -11.07 -13.34 3.05
N GLY A 124 -10.51 -13.67 4.23
CA GLY A 124 -9.07 -13.49 4.49
C GLY A 124 -8.21 -14.26 3.48
N ARG A 125 -8.62 -15.46 3.06
CA ARG A 125 -7.95 -16.23 2.01
C ARG A 125 -8.03 -15.56 0.64
N TRP A 126 -9.18 -14.97 0.29
CA TRP A 126 -9.36 -14.27 -0.98
C TRP A 126 -8.51 -13.00 -1.06
N VAL A 127 -8.48 -12.23 0.04
CA VAL A 127 -7.75 -10.97 0.19
C VAL A 127 -6.24 -11.14 0.33
N THR A 128 -5.77 -12.32 0.76
CA THR A 128 -4.33 -12.64 0.87
C THR A 128 -3.79 -13.46 -0.30
N ASN A 129 -4.64 -13.76 -1.30
CA ASN A 129 -4.22 -14.50 -2.49
C ASN A 129 -3.48 -13.57 -3.46
N PRO A 130 -2.18 -13.83 -3.77
CA PRO A 130 -1.39 -12.95 -4.64
C PRO A 130 -2.03 -12.65 -5.98
N LEU A 131 -2.73 -13.62 -6.58
CA LEU A 131 -3.39 -13.43 -7.85
C LEU A 131 -4.52 -12.39 -7.76
N ASN A 132 -5.38 -12.51 -6.75
CA ASN A 132 -6.51 -11.60 -6.58
C ASN A 132 -6.04 -10.19 -6.26
N THR A 133 -5.03 -10.07 -5.40
CA THR A 133 -4.47 -8.76 -5.04
C THR A 133 -3.73 -8.12 -6.21
N ALA A 134 -3.06 -8.90 -7.06
CA ALA A 134 -2.45 -8.39 -8.28
C ALA A 134 -3.52 -7.92 -9.27
N ILE A 135 -4.62 -8.67 -9.43
CA ILE A 135 -5.75 -8.26 -10.28
C ILE A 135 -6.41 -6.99 -9.75
N LEU A 136 -6.63 -6.87 -8.44
CA LEU A 136 -7.19 -5.65 -7.84
C LEU A 136 -6.26 -4.45 -8.03
N ASN A 137 -4.96 -4.65 -7.86
CA ASN A 137 -3.98 -3.57 -8.03
C ASN A 137 -3.89 -3.14 -9.50
N ILE A 138 -3.45 -4.03 -10.38
CA ILE A 138 -3.22 -3.72 -11.81
C ILE A 138 -4.52 -3.46 -12.53
N GLY A 139 -5.57 -4.25 -12.27
CA GLY A 139 -6.87 -4.08 -12.89
C GLY A 139 -7.55 -2.79 -12.46
N GLY A 140 -7.42 -2.40 -11.19
CA GLY A 140 -7.90 -1.10 -10.70
C GLY A 140 -7.19 0.07 -11.39
N LEU A 141 -5.86 -0.01 -11.50
CA LEU A 141 -5.03 0.93 -12.25
C LEU A 141 -5.43 1.00 -13.73
N TRP A 142 -5.62 -0.15 -14.39
CA TRP A 142 -6.01 -0.22 -15.79
C TRP A 142 -7.37 0.44 -16.01
N LEU A 143 -8.37 0.09 -15.19
CA LEU A 143 -9.69 0.72 -15.26
C LEU A 143 -9.59 2.23 -15.05
N LEU A 144 -8.82 2.70 -14.07
CA LEU A 144 -8.68 4.12 -13.78
C LEU A 144 -8.16 4.93 -14.98
N TYR A 145 -7.17 4.41 -15.72
CA TYR A 145 -6.55 5.13 -16.84
C TYR A 145 -7.16 4.84 -18.21
N THR A 146 -7.87 3.72 -18.37
CA THR A 146 -8.54 3.38 -19.65
C THR A 146 -9.97 3.90 -19.74
N THR A 147 -10.54 4.36 -18.62
CA THR A 147 -11.91 4.88 -18.57
C THR A 147 -11.91 6.35 -18.16
N ASP A 148 -13.05 7.00 -18.34
CA ASP A 148 -13.28 8.38 -17.93
C ASP A 148 -13.27 8.59 -16.40
N LEU A 149 -13.01 7.54 -15.61
CA LEU A 149 -12.91 7.63 -14.15
C LEU A 149 -11.83 8.64 -13.72
N PHE A 150 -10.75 8.81 -14.48
CA PHE A 150 -9.74 9.83 -14.20
C PHE A 150 -10.34 11.25 -14.23
N GLN A 151 -11.20 11.55 -15.21
CA GLN A 151 -11.86 12.85 -15.31
C GLN A 151 -12.93 13.00 -14.23
N MET A 152 -13.77 11.97 -14.02
CA MET A 152 -14.81 11.99 -12.99
C MET A 152 -14.25 12.12 -11.58
N MET A 153 -13.03 11.63 -11.34
CA MET A 153 -12.32 11.77 -10.07
C MET A 153 -12.06 13.24 -9.73
N HIS A 154 -11.80 14.09 -10.72
CA HIS A 154 -11.57 15.52 -10.53
C HIS A 154 -12.86 16.30 -10.30
N GLU A 155 -14.01 15.76 -10.71
CA GLU A 155 -15.31 16.38 -10.53
C GLU A 155 -15.96 16.03 -9.18
N SER A 156 -15.59 14.92 -8.55
CA SER A 156 -16.20 14.44 -7.31
C SER A 156 -15.18 14.04 -6.25
N LEU A 157 -15.21 14.76 -5.12
CA LEU A 157 -14.38 14.46 -3.94
C LEU A 157 -14.61 13.04 -3.41
N LEU A 158 -15.84 12.53 -3.45
CA LEU A 158 -16.15 11.17 -3.01
C LEU A 158 -15.46 10.13 -3.90
N LEU A 159 -15.45 10.35 -5.21
CA LEU A 159 -14.80 9.44 -6.16
C LEU A 159 -13.27 9.49 -6.00
N TYR A 160 -12.73 10.70 -5.81
CA TYR A 160 -11.31 10.91 -5.47
C TYR A 160 -10.90 10.11 -4.23
N LEU A 161 -11.61 10.25 -3.11
CA LEU A 161 -11.31 9.51 -1.89
C LEU A 161 -11.44 8.00 -2.08
N PHE A 162 -12.47 7.56 -2.80
CA PHE A 162 -12.70 6.14 -3.06
C PHE A 162 -11.56 5.52 -3.88
N ILE A 163 -11.11 6.18 -4.94
CA ILE A 163 -10.02 5.70 -5.79
C ILE A 163 -8.71 5.64 -5.01
N HIS A 164 -8.36 6.69 -4.27
CA HIS A 164 -7.13 6.71 -3.47
C HIS A 164 -7.15 5.65 -2.36
N LEU A 165 -8.30 5.46 -1.71
CA LEU A 165 -8.49 4.41 -0.72
C LEU A 165 -8.37 3.02 -1.35
N HIS A 166 -8.98 2.81 -2.52
CA HIS A 166 -8.89 1.54 -3.25
C HIS A 166 -7.43 1.23 -3.62
N VAL A 167 -6.71 2.20 -4.19
CA VAL A 167 -5.30 2.07 -4.57
C VAL A 167 -4.42 1.74 -3.37
N PHE A 168 -4.61 2.45 -2.26
CA PHE A 168 -3.88 2.18 -1.01
C PHE A 168 -4.16 0.77 -0.49
N ILE A 169 -5.43 0.35 -0.44
CA ILE A 169 -5.82 -0.98 0.03
C ILE A 169 -5.28 -2.06 -0.91
N ALA A 170 -5.43 -1.89 -2.22
CA ALA A 170 -4.94 -2.85 -3.22
C ALA A 170 -3.42 -3.02 -3.13
N GLY A 171 -2.68 -1.92 -3.02
CA GLY A 171 -1.22 -1.94 -2.84
C GLY A 171 -0.79 -2.61 -1.52
N TYR A 172 -1.50 -2.32 -0.42
CA TYR A 172 -1.24 -2.94 0.89
C TYR A 172 -1.46 -4.45 0.85
N LEU A 173 -2.59 -4.87 0.28
CA LEU A 173 -2.93 -6.27 0.14
C LEU A 173 -1.96 -7.02 -0.79
N PHE A 174 -1.60 -6.40 -1.91
CA PHE A 174 -0.61 -6.93 -2.84
C PHE A 174 0.73 -7.16 -2.13
N THR A 175 1.27 -6.13 -1.48
CA THR A 175 2.53 -6.21 -0.72
C THR A 175 2.47 -7.29 0.36
N LEU A 176 1.36 -7.34 1.12
CA LEU A 176 1.14 -8.34 2.17
C LEU A 176 1.12 -9.77 1.61
N SER A 177 0.46 -9.98 0.46
CA SER A 177 0.36 -11.27 -0.22
C SER A 177 1.70 -11.79 -0.76
N ILE A 178 2.65 -10.89 -1.06
CA ILE A 178 3.97 -11.24 -1.57
C ILE A 178 4.94 -11.49 -0.41
N LEU A 179 5.04 -10.54 0.53
CA LEU A 179 6.09 -10.56 1.55
C LEU A 179 5.78 -11.41 2.79
N TYR A 180 4.52 -11.75 3.07
CA TYR A 180 4.11 -12.57 4.24
C TYR A 180 4.80 -12.21 5.57
N ILE A 181 5.02 -10.93 5.83
CA ILE A 181 5.67 -10.46 7.07
C ILE A 181 4.73 -10.64 8.27
N ASP A 182 3.44 -10.40 8.04
CA ASP A 182 2.35 -10.61 8.98
C ASP A 182 1.74 -12.01 8.81
N PRO A 183 1.02 -12.53 9.84
CA PRO A 183 0.49 -13.89 9.80
C PRO A 183 -0.58 -14.05 8.71
N VAL A 184 -0.22 -14.79 7.66
CA VAL A 184 -1.13 -15.16 6.57
C VAL A 184 -1.61 -16.60 6.73
N ALA A 185 -2.90 -16.83 6.46
CA ALA A 185 -3.58 -18.11 6.68
C ALA A 185 -3.07 -19.26 5.80
N HIS A 186 -2.55 -18.95 4.60
CA HIS A 186 -2.02 -19.93 3.67
C HIS A 186 -0.77 -19.41 2.98
N GLN A 187 0.36 -20.03 3.24
CA GLN A 187 1.62 -19.67 2.59
C GLN A 187 1.67 -20.34 1.22
N LYS A 188 1.64 -19.53 0.16
CA LYS A 188 1.91 -20.02 -1.20
C LYS A 188 3.41 -20.21 -1.43
N SER A 189 3.76 -21.10 -2.35
CA SER A 189 5.16 -21.34 -2.74
C SER A 189 5.85 -20.03 -3.13
N PHE A 190 7.16 -19.95 -2.84
CA PHE A 190 7.99 -18.81 -3.26
C PHE A 190 7.92 -18.59 -4.78
N GLN A 191 7.98 -19.67 -5.56
CA GLN A 191 7.92 -19.63 -7.03
C GLN A 191 6.64 -18.97 -7.54
N PHE A 192 5.49 -19.30 -6.94
CA PHE A 192 4.21 -18.72 -7.32
C PHE A 192 4.16 -17.22 -7.02
N ARG A 193 4.68 -16.79 -5.86
CA ARG A 193 4.74 -15.38 -5.49
C ARG A 193 5.68 -14.59 -6.38
N ALA A 194 6.87 -15.13 -6.67
CA ALA A 194 7.83 -14.52 -7.58
C ALA A 194 7.23 -14.38 -8.99
N PHE A 195 6.55 -15.40 -9.48
CA PHE A 195 5.86 -15.36 -10.77
C PHE A 195 4.79 -14.25 -10.81
N ILE A 196 3.93 -14.17 -9.79
CA ILE A 196 2.89 -13.12 -9.72
C ILE A 196 3.52 -11.72 -9.60
N LEU A 197 4.61 -11.57 -8.84
CA LEU A 197 5.33 -10.30 -8.74
C LEU A 197 5.87 -9.88 -10.11
N ILE A 198 6.53 -10.78 -10.85
CA ILE A 198 7.05 -10.49 -12.20
C ILE A 198 5.92 -10.12 -13.17
N MET A 199 4.81 -10.86 -13.13
CA MET A 199 3.63 -10.54 -13.95
C MET A 199 3.06 -9.16 -13.58
N ALA A 200 3.08 -8.80 -12.30
CA ALA A 200 2.61 -7.50 -11.84
C ALA A 200 3.51 -6.35 -12.28
N MET A 201 4.83 -6.52 -12.15
CA MET A 201 5.84 -5.60 -12.67
C MET A 201 5.65 -5.37 -14.18
N ALA A 202 5.46 -6.46 -14.94
CA ALA A 202 5.22 -6.38 -16.38
C ALA A 202 3.93 -5.61 -16.69
N GLY A 203 2.83 -5.89 -15.98
CA GLY A 203 1.57 -5.19 -16.14
C GLY A 203 1.67 -3.69 -15.85
N HIS A 204 2.35 -3.33 -14.77
CA HIS A 204 2.60 -1.94 -14.39
C HIS A 204 3.48 -1.22 -15.43
N GLY A 205 4.57 -1.86 -15.89
CA GLY A 205 5.45 -1.32 -16.92
C GLY A 205 4.74 -1.13 -18.27
N ILE A 206 3.88 -2.06 -18.67
CA ILE A 206 3.05 -1.94 -19.88
C ILE A 206 2.07 -0.77 -19.74
N LEU A 207 1.39 -0.65 -18.60
CA LEU A 207 0.49 0.46 -18.34
C LEU A 207 1.21 1.81 -18.40
N SER A 208 2.43 1.89 -17.85
CA SER A 208 3.25 3.10 -17.89
C SER A 208 3.58 3.52 -19.32
N LYS A 209 3.97 2.56 -20.18
CA LYS A 209 4.21 2.81 -21.61
C LYS A 209 2.93 3.16 -22.35
N TRP A 210 1.80 2.59 -21.94
CA TRP A 210 0.51 2.89 -22.52
C TRP A 210 0.08 4.32 -22.22
N ILE A 211 0.22 4.79 -20.97
CA ILE A 211 -0.03 6.19 -20.56
C ILE A 211 0.93 7.15 -21.27
N TYR A 212 2.19 6.74 -21.45
CA TYR A 212 3.17 7.52 -22.20
C TYR A 212 2.75 7.73 -23.67
N ALA A 213 2.16 6.72 -24.29
CA ALA A 213 1.74 6.77 -25.70
C ALA A 213 0.31 7.32 -25.90
N ASN A 214 -0.57 7.16 -24.91
CA ASN A 214 -1.98 7.57 -24.95
C ASN A 214 -2.26 8.48 -23.74
N PRO A 215 -2.06 9.80 -23.89
CA PRO A 215 -2.37 10.74 -22.82
C PRO A 215 -3.87 10.67 -22.45
N PRO A 216 -4.22 10.65 -21.15
CA PRO A 216 -5.61 10.76 -20.72
C PRO A 216 -6.25 12.06 -21.21
N ALA A 217 -7.56 12.03 -21.48
CA ALA A 217 -8.30 13.19 -21.94
C ALA A 217 -8.12 14.38 -20.96
N GLY A 218 -7.64 15.52 -21.47
CA GLY A 218 -7.39 16.74 -20.70
C GLY A 218 -5.94 16.95 -20.22
N VAL A 219 -5.03 15.99 -20.42
CA VAL A 219 -3.62 16.11 -20.05
C VAL A 219 -2.75 16.43 -21.28
N LYS A 220 -1.84 17.40 -21.15
CA LYS A 220 -0.88 17.72 -22.22
C LYS A 220 0.09 16.55 -22.43
N GLU A 221 0.47 16.28 -23.68
CA GLU A 221 1.40 15.19 -24.02
C GLU A 221 2.71 15.22 -23.22
N SER A 222 3.28 16.40 -23.00
CA SER A 222 4.51 16.56 -22.21
C SER A 222 4.35 16.13 -20.75
N GLU A 223 3.17 16.36 -20.16
CA GLU A 223 2.88 15.99 -18.77
C GLU A 223 2.57 14.49 -18.66
N ALA A 224 1.88 13.92 -19.64
CA ALA A 224 1.63 12.48 -19.71
C ALA A 224 2.95 11.70 -19.88
N GLN A 225 3.89 12.21 -20.70
CA GLN A 225 5.22 11.61 -20.84
C GLN A 225 6.01 11.66 -19.52
N ALA A 226 6.02 12.81 -18.85
CA ALA A 226 6.70 12.97 -17.56
C ALA A 226 6.10 12.08 -16.48
N GLY A 227 4.77 12.03 -16.37
CA GLY A 227 4.04 11.16 -15.46
C GLY A 227 4.25 9.68 -15.75
N GLY A 228 4.18 9.27 -17.02
CA GLY A 228 4.43 7.91 -17.46
C GLY A 228 5.87 7.45 -17.22
N MET A 229 6.86 8.32 -17.39
CA MET A 229 8.25 8.03 -16.99
C MET A 229 8.40 7.91 -15.48
N LEU A 230 7.78 8.80 -14.71
CA LEU A 230 7.84 8.77 -13.25
C LEU A 230 7.22 7.49 -12.70
N MET A 231 6.05 7.10 -13.22
CA MET A 231 5.40 5.85 -12.86
C MET A 231 6.27 4.63 -13.23
N TYR A 232 6.90 4.65 -14.40
CA TYR A 232 7.76 3.57 -14.87
C TYR A 232 8.98 3.39 -13.95
N TYR A 233 9.80 4.44 -13.81
CA TYR A 233 11.02 4.36 -13.02
C TYR A 233 10.75 4.26 -11.53
N GLY A 234 9.80 5.02 -11.01
CA GLY A 234 9.44 4.97 -9.59
C GLY A 234 8.84 3.61 -9.21
N GLY A 235 8.00 3.03 -10.07
CA GLY A 235 7.42 1.71 -9.86
C GLY A 235 8.48 0.63 -9.85
N ASP A 236 9.35 0.63 -10.86
CA ASP A 236 10.48 -0.30 -10.95
C ASP A 236 11.37 -0.24 -9.70
N MET A 237 11.59 0.94 -9.10
CA MET A 237 12.35 1.05 -7.85
C MET A 237 11.67 0.33 -6.68
N VAL A 238 10.36 0.52 -6.50
CA VAL A 238 9.61 -0.13 -5.41
C VAL A 238 9.49 -1.64 -5.65
N ASP A 239 9.28 -2.05 -6.90
CA ASP A 239 9.22 -3.44 -7.28
C ASP A 239 10.58 -4.15 -7.09
N LEU A 240 11.69 -3.49 -7.41
CA LEU A 240 13.03 -4.00 -7.11
C LEU A 240 13.22 -4.18 -5.59
N MET A 241 12.74 -3.24 -4.76
CA MET A 241 12.75 -3.42 -3.30
C MET A 241 11.95 -4.65 -2.88
N LEU A 242 10.75 -4.86 -3.44
CA LEU A 242 9.94 -6.06 -3.19
C LEU A 242 10.69 -7.35 -3.54
N VAL A 243 11.29 -7.40 -4.73
CA VAL A 243 12.08 -8.54 -5.21
C VAL A 243 13.25 -8.82 -4.26
N ILE A 244 14.02 -7.79 -3.88
CA ILE A 244 15.16 -7.92 -2.98
C ILE A 244 14.70 -8.50 -1.63
N ILE A 245 13.62 -7.96 -1.05
CA ILE A 245 13.10 -8.44 0.24
C ILE A 245 12.61 -9.89 0.11
N LEU A 246 11.87 -10.21 -0.95
CA LEU A 246 11.35 -11.56 -1.20
C LEU A 246 12.50 -12.58 -1.31
N CYS A 247 13.53 -12.28 -2.11
CA CYS A 247 14.73 -13.10 -2.25
C CYS A 247 15.49 -13.24 -0.92
N TYR A 248 15.69 -12.14 -0.18
CA TYR A 248 16.34 -12.16 1.12
C TYR A 248 15.63 -13.08 2.12
N GLN A 249 14.29 -13.04 2.16
CA GLN A 249 13.49 -13.92 3.00
C GLN A 249 13.67 -15.40 2.63
N TYR A 250 13.69 -15.71 1.32
CA TYR A 250 13.91 -17.08 0.83
C TYR A 250 15.28 -17.62 1.23
N PHE A 251 16.35 -16.86 0.97
CA PHE A 251 17.72 -17.27 1.35
C PHE A 251 17.86 -17.44 2.87
N LYS A 252 17.28 -16.54 3.67
CA LYS A 252 17.31 -16.63 5.13
C LYS A 252 16.54 -17.85 5.64
N GLY A 253 15.42 -18.20 5.03
CA GLY A 253 14.65 -19.41 5.32
C GLY A 253 15.47 -20.68 5.07
N ASN A 254 16.08 -20.80 3.90
CA ASN A 254 16.89 -21.96 3.53
C ASN A 254 18.13 -22.11 4.41
N ARG A 255 18.84 -21.01 4.75
CA ARG A 255 19.99 -21.05 5.66
C ARG A 255 19.62 -21.56 7.06
N ARG A 256 18.41 -21.24 7.55
CA ARG A 256 17.93 -21.75 8.85
C ARG A 256 17.62 -23.24 8.80
N LEU A 257 17.02 -23.72 7.71
CA LEU A 257 16.73 -25.15 7.52
C LEU A 257 18.03 -25.96 7.39
N SER A 258 18.99 -25.48 6.61
CA SER A 258 20.30 -26.10 6.46
C SER A 258 21.07 -26.18 7.79
N LYS A 259 21.08 -25.11 8.59
CA LYS A 259 21.69 -25.13 9.94
C LYS A 259 21.03 -26.13 10.87
N LYS A 260 19.70 -26.25 10.84
CA LYS A 260 18.97 -27.25 11.65
C LYS A 260 19.29 -28.67 11.22
N ALA A 261 19.34 -28.94 9.91
CA ALA A 261 19.71 -30.26 9.39
C ALA A 261 21.14 -30.66 9.82
N ALA A 262 22.09 -29.72 9.77
CA ALA A 262 23.46 -29.95 10.24
C ALA A 262 23.55 -30.18 11.76
N GLN A 263 22.65 -29.59 12.56
CA GLN A 263 22.59 -29.82 14.01
C GLN A 263 21.95 -31.16 14.40
N VAL A 264 21.11 -31.76 13.55
CA VAL A 264 20.50 -33.07 13.79
C VAL A 264 21.42 -34.21 13.33
N ALA A 265 22.35 -33.92 12.42
CA ALA A 265 23.33 -34.88 11.90
C ALA A 265 24.60 -35.02 12.76
N ASN A 266 24.81 -34.12 13.73
CA ASN A 266 25.90 -34.17 14.73
C ASN A 266 25.36 -34.58 16.09
#